data_AF-A0A1F8ARQ8-F1
#
_entry.id   AF-A0A1F8ARQ8-F1
#
_cell.length_a   1.000
_cell.length_b   1.000
_cell.length_c   1.000
_cell.angle_alpha   90.00
_cell.angle_beta   90.00
_cell.angle_gamma   90.00
#
_symmetry.space_group_name_H-M   'P 1'
#
loop_
_entity.id
_entity.type
_entity.pdbx_description
1 polymer ?
#
loop_
_entity_poly.entity_id
_entity_poly.type
_entity_poly.pdbx_seq_one_letter_code
_entity_poly.pdbx_strand_id
1 'polypeptide(L)'
;MIKDLEFKIAGFTLVELLVVAGVLAALGTLVMISFTGARSSARDTQRKSDIKQYQTALEQFANRNNSLYPGTNDTIINTGGGNTLCGYVELTSCSTDPEGTDHYEYSANGSAGGTASATQYVLWARLERTPLGGNVNYWVTCSVGRSGCVIEADEPTNSTCPATLDPC
;
A
#
# COMPACT_ATOMS: atom_id res chain seq x y z
N MET A 1 7.66 41.80 58.47
CA MET A 1 6.54 40.84 58.62
C MET A 1 6.45 40.05 57.33
N ILE A 2 7.20 38.97 57.21
CA ILE A 2 7.09 37.99 56.12
C ILE A 2 6.97 36.67 56.87
N LYS A 3 5.79 36.06 56.81
CA LYS A 3 5.58 34.72 57.35
C LYS A 3 6.11 33.76 56.31
N ASP A 4 7.10 32.98 56.67
CA ASP A 4 7.60 31.87 55.87
C ASP A 4 6.42 30.94 55.58
N LEU A 5 5.92 30.96 54.34
CA LEU A 5 4.93 30.01 53.86
C LEU A 5 5.65 28.68 53.66
N GLU A 6 5.59 27.83 54.69
CA GLU A 6 6.07 26.46 54.63
C GLU A 6 5.20 25.67 53.64
N PHE A 7 5.72 25.42 52.44
CA PHE A 7 5.03 24.62 51.43
C PHE A 7 5.19 23.14 51.79
N LYS A 8 4.21 22.61 52.52
CA LYS A 8 4.17 21.21 52.94
C LYS A 8 4.04 20.32 51.70
N ILE A 9 5.15 19.69 51.30
CA ILE A 9 5.17 18.69 50.23
C ILE A 9 4.44 17.46 50.77
N ALA A 10 3.17 17.29 50.38
CA ALA A 10 2.45 16.04 50.59
C ALA A 10 3.07 14.96 49.69
N GLY A 11 3.81 14.03 50.29
CA GLY A 11 4.40 12.90 49.58
C GLY A 11 3.36 11.85 49.22
N PHE A 12 3.45 11.29 48.02
CA PHE A 12 2.66 10.13 47.61
C PHE A 12 2.98 8.91 48.48
N THR A 13 1.99 8.09 48.77
CA THR A 13 2.22 6.82 49.48
C THR A 13 2.93 5.81 48.57
N LEU A 14 3.76 4.92 49.15
CA LEU A 14 4.38 3.82 48.41
C LEU A 14 3.35 2.94 47.69
N VAL A 15 2.17 2.79 48.29
CA VAL A 15 1.06 2.01 47.73
C VAL A 15 0.44 2.74 46.53
N GLU A 16 0.28 4.06 46.56
CA GLU A 16 -0.23 4.83 45.42
C GLU A 16 0.68 4.71 44.20
N LEU A 17 1.99 4.84 44.37
CA LEU A 17 2.92 4.73 43.24
C LEU A 17 2.93 3.31 42.67
N LEU A 18 2.75 2.30 43.52
CA LEU A 18 2.69 0.90 43.10
C LEU A 18 1.41 0.58 42.32
N VAL A 19 0.25 1.09 42.74
CA VAL A 19 -1.02 0.91 42.02
C VAL A 19 -0.98 1.62 40.67
N VAL A 20 -0.45 2.86 40.61
CA VAL A 20 -0.35 3.62 39.36
C VAL A 20 0.57 2.91 38.36
N ALA A 21 1.75 2.45 38.79
CA ALA A 21 2.63 1.67 37.93
C ALA A 21 1.96 0.37 37.45
N GLY A 22 1.16 -0.29 38.31
CA GLY A 22 0.37 -1.46 37.94
C GLY A 22 -0.68 -1.19 36.86
N VAL A 23 -1.42 -0.08 36.97
CA VAL A 23 -2.41 0.31 35.96
C VAL A 23 -1.74 0.71 34.65
N LEU A 24 -0.62 1.46 34.70
CA LEU A 24 0.13 1.83 33.50
C LEU A 24 0.73 0.60 32.78
N ALA A 25 1.24 -0.37 33.54
CA ALA A 25 1.72 -1.64 32.98
C ALA A 25 0.59 -2.43 32.30
N ALA A 26 -0.60 -2.49 32.92
CA ALA A 26 -1.75 -3.17 32.35
C ALA A 26 -2.30 -2.49 31.09
N LEU A 27 -2.38 -1.15 31.06
CA LEU A 27 -2.82 -0.41 29.88
C LEU A 27 -1.79 -0.46 28.75
N GLY A 28 -0.49 -0.46 29.07
CA GLY A 28 0.59 -0.49 28.09
C GLY A 28 0.57 -1.72 27.17
N THR A 29 0.22 -2.89 27.71
CA THR A 29 0.17 -4.13 26.91
C THR A 29 -0.96 -4.12 25.88
N LEU A 30 -2.13 -3.58 26.24
CA LEU A 30 -3.30 -3.49 25.34
C LEU A 30 -3.06 -2.53 24.16
N VAL A 31 -2.36 -1.41 24.40
CA VAL A 31 -2.05 -0.41 23.37
C VAL A 31 -1.10 -0.98 22.31
N MET A 32 -0.11 -1.78 22.69
CA MET A 32 0.86 -2.34 21.74
C MET A 32 0.21 -3.27 20.70
N ILE A 33 -0.76 -4.09 21.10
CA ILE A 33 -1.42 -5.07 20.21
C ILE A 33 -2.28 -4.36 19.14
N SER A 34 -2.93 -3.24 19.49
CA SER A 34 -3.82 -2.53 18.56
C SER A 34 -3.06 -1.72 17.49
N PHE A 35 -1.82 -1.36 17.75
CA PHE A 35 -1.07 -0.41 16.91
C PHE A 35 -0.46 -1.05 15.66
N THR A 36 -0.19 -2.35 15.67
CA THR A 36 0.43 -3.05 14.53
C THR A 36 -0.56 -3.25 13.38
N GLY A 37 -1.80 -3.65 13.66
CA GLY A 37 -2.84 -3.84 12.64
C GLY A 37 -3.34 -2.53 12.00
N ALA A 38 -3.34 -1.43 12.76
CA ALA A 38 -3.74 -0.13 12.23
C ALA A 38 -2.73 0.41 11.20
N ARG A 39 -1.42 0.19 11.43
CA ARG A 39 -0.36 0.61 10.51
C ARG A 39 -0.41 -0.15 9.19
N SER A 40 -0.59 -1.47 9.24
CA SER A 40 -0.69 -2.28 8.01
C SER A 40 -1.92 -1.89 7.19
N SER A 41 -3.07 -1.67 7.85
CA SER A 41 -4.28 -1.19 7.16
C SER A 41 -4.11 0.19 6.51
N ALA A 42 -3.37 1.10 7.15
CA ALA A 42 -3.08 2.41 6.60
C ALA A 42 -2.18 2.31 5.36
N ARG A 43 -1.16 1.43 5.39
CA ARG A 43 -0.29 1.18 4.23
C ARG A 43 -1.01 0.50 3.09
N ASP A 44 -1.87 -0.49 3.36
CA ASP A 44 -2.72 -1.09 2.34
C ASP A 44 -3.66 -0.06 1.69
N THR A 45 -4.16 0.91 2.46
CA THR A 45 -4.95 2.03 1.92
C THR A 45 -4.11 2.94 1.01
N GLN A 46 -2.87 3.24 1.41
CA GLN A 46 -1.93 4.00 0.58
C GLN A 46 -1.64 3.27 -0.73
N ARG A 47 -1.36 1.97 -0.70
CA ARG A 47 -1.11 1.15 -1.91
C ARG A 47 -2.28 1.18 -2.88
N LYS A 48 -3.51 1.04 -2.38
CA LYS A 48 -4.72 1.15 -3.21
C LYS A 48 -4.84 2.54 -3.86
N SER A 49 -4.53 3.60 -3.12
CA SER A 49 -4.51 4.97 -3.63
C SER A 49 -3.45 5.17 -4.71
N ASP A 50 -2.25 4.63 -4.52
CA ASP A 50 -1.15 4.73 -5.47
C ASP A 50 -1.47 4.00 -6.77
N ILE A 51 -2.00 2.77 -6.68
CA ILE A 51 -2.49 2.02 -7.83
C ILE A 51 -3.58 2.80 -8.59
N LYS A 52 -4.48 3.49 -7.87
CA LYS A 52 -5.50 4.34 -8.51
C LYS A 52 -4.90 5.53 -9.24
N GLN A 53 -3.82 6.12 -8.72
CA GLN A 53 -3.10 7.19 -9.39
C GLN A 53 -2.47 6.69 -10.70
N TYR A 54 -1.80 5.53 -10.68
CA TYR A 54 -1.25 4.90 -11.88
C TYR A 54 -2.34 4.54 -12.90
N GLN A 55 -3.48 4.01 -12.45
CA GLN A 55 -4.62 3.75 -13.32
C GLN A 55 -5.06 5.03 -14.05
N THR A 56 -5.18 6.14 -13.32
CA THR A 56 -5.58 7.43 -13.90
C THR A 56 -4.56 7.91 -14.94
N ALA A 57 -3.26 7.73 -14.68
CA ALA A 57 -2.20 8.08 -15.61
C ALA A 57 -2.19 7.19 -16.87
N LEU A 58 -2.49 5.89 -16.72
CA LEU A 58 -2.67 4.96 -17.82
C LEU A 58 -3.86 5.36 -18.72
N GLU A 59 -4.98 5.76 -18.13
CA GLU A 59 -6.10 6.27 -18.92
C GLU A 59 -5.75 7.56 -19.67
N GLN A 60 -4.99 8.47 -19.03
CA GLN A 60 -4.49 9.66 -19.72
C GLN A 60 -3.53 9.31 -20.86
N PHE A 61 -2.65 8.34 -20.68
CA PHE A 61 -1.77 7.85 -21.73
C PHE A 61 -2.59 7.29 -22.91
N ALA A 62 -3.57 6.42 -22.63
CA ALA A 62 -4.42 5.82 -23.66
C ALA A 62 -5.21 6.88 -24.44
N ASN A 63 -5.72 7.91 -23.77
CA ASN A 63 -6.39 9.05 -24.42
C ASN A 63 -5.49 9.78 -25.43
N ARG A 64 -4.16 9.83 -25.18
CA ARG A 64 -3.18 10.45 -26.10
C ARG A 64 -2.69 9.50 -27.20
N ASN A 65 -2.88 8.19 -27.04
CA ASN A 65 -2.26 7.16 -27.85
C ASN A 65 -3.28 6.19 -28.48
N ASN A 66 -4.36 6.71 -29.05
CA ASN A 66 -5.36 5.90 -29.78
C ASN A 66 -5.96 4.74 -28.96
N SER A 67 -6.22 4.97 -27.67
CA SER A 67 -6.73 3.97 -26.73
C SER A 67 -5.79 2.78 -26.49
N LEU A 68 -4.49 2.95 -26.76
CA LEU A 68 -3.47 1.97 -26.47
C LEU A 68 -2.70 2.34 -25.20
N TYR A 69 -2.42 1.34 -24.38
CA TYR A 69 -1.60 1.47 -23.18
C TYR A 69 -0.13 1.14 -23.47
N PRO A 70 0.81 1.49 -22.57
CA PRO A 70 2.21 1.11 -22.70
C PRO A 70 2.35 -0.43 -22.72
N GLY A 71 2.93 -0.97 -23.78
CA GLY A 71 3.23 -2.40 -23.90
C GLY A 71 4.46 -2.80 -23.07
N THR A 72 4.29 -3.74 -22.15
CA THR A 72 5.39 -4.38 -21.42
C THR A 72 4.90 -5.68 -20.79
N ASN A 73 5.69 -6.75 -20.95
CA ASN A 73 5.25 -8.10 -20.62
C ASN A 73 5.44 -8.44 -19.13
N ASP A 74 6.19 -7.61 -18.42
CA ASP A 74 6.27 -7.58 -16.96
C ASP A 74 7.17 -6.42 -16.58
N THR A 75 6.72 -5.55 -15.68
CA THR A 75 7.57 -4.46 -15.22
C THR A 75 7.25 -4.08 -13.79
N ILE A 76 8.32 -4.06 -12.99
CA ILE A 76 8.32 -3.37 -11.71
C ILE A 76 8.20 -1.88 -12.00
N ILE A 77 7.18 -1.23 -11.43
CA ILE A 77 6.81 0.16 -11.75
C ILE A 77 7.90 1.16 -11.36
N ASN A 78 8.88 0.77 -10.53
CA ASN A 78 9.84 1.72 -9.96
C ASN A 78 11.24 1.13 -9.64
N THR A 79 11.91 0.50 -10.61
CA THR A 79 13.33 0.16 -10.48
C THR A 79 14.22 1.27 -11.05
N GLY A 80 14.34 2.41 -10.35
CA GLY A 80 15.45 3.37 -10.48
C GLY A 80 16.04 3.64 -11.89
N GLY A 81 15.22 3.69 -12.94
CA GLY A 81 15.66 3.76 -14.33
C GLY A 81 14.53 4.16 -15.29
N GLY A 82 14.90 4.69 -16.46
CA GLY A 82 13.97 5.31 -17.42
C GLY A 82 12.96 4.36 -18.08
N ASN A 83 13.10 3.05 -17.91
CA ASN A 83 12.24 2.03 -18.52
C ASN A 83 11.21 1.50 -17.49
N THR A 84 10.52 2.41 -16.82
CA THR A 84 9.51 2.07 -15.81
C THR A 84 8.14 2.56 -16.25
N LEU A 85 7.07 1.95 -15.73
CA LEU A 85 5.71 2.42 -16.00
C LEU A 85 5.56 3.91 -15.72
N CYS A 86 6.13 4.39 -14.60
CA CYS A 86 6.09 5.80 -14.24
C CYS A 86 6.69 6.71 -15.34
N GLY A 87 7.80 6.29 -15.93
CA GLY A 87 8.40 6.98 -17.08
C GLY A 87 7.50 6.95 -18.32
N TYR A 88 6.88 5.81 -18.61
CA TYR A 88 5.98 5.66 -19.76
C TYR A 88 4.71 6.50 -19.66
N VAL A 89 4.15 6.64 -18.45
CA VAL A 89 2.96 7.47 -18.23
C VAL A 89 3.29 8.92 -17.86
N GLU A 90 4.57 9.30 -17.90
CA GLU A 90 5.07 10.67 -17.68
C GLU A 90 4.66 11.27 -16.33
N LEU A 91 4.57 10.45 -15.28
CA LEU A 91 4.29 10.92 -13.92
C LEU A 91 5.50 11.66 -13.34
N THR A 92 5.27 12.86 -12.78
CA THR A 92 6.34 13.68 -12.18
C THR A 92 6.86 13.12 -10.86
N SER A 93 6.01 12.42 -10.11
CA SER A 93 6.35 11.75 -8.86
C SER A 93 5.83 10.32 -8.89
N CYS A 94 6.75 9.36 -8.92
CA CYS A 94 6.41 7.95 -8.90
C CYS A 94 6.19 7.51 -7.45
N SER A 95 4.98 7.09 -7.09
CA SER A 95 4.78 6.51 -5.77
C SER A 95 5.57 5.21 -5.64
N THR A 96 6.16 5.01 -4.47
CA THR A 96 6.86 3.80 -4.05
C THR A 96 6.09 3.19 -2.89
N ASP A 97 6.21 1.88 -2.73
CA ASP A 97 5.62 1.19 -1.61
C ASP A 97 6.08 1.79 -0.26
N PRO A 98 5.20 1.92 0.75
CA PRO A 98 5.55 2.51 2.03
C PRO A 98 6.64 1.77 2.81
N GLU A 99 6.85 0.47 2.57
CA GLU A 99 7.94 -0.30 3.17
C GLU A 99 9.18 -0.38 2.25
N GLY A 100 9.04 0.01 0.97
CA GLY A 100 10.12 0.06 -0.01
C GLY A 100 10.62 -1.31 -0.48
N THR A 101 9.98 -2.40 -0.06
CA THR A 101 10.39 -3.79 -0.35
C THR A 101 9.50 -4.46 -1.39
N ASP A 102 8.19 -4.25 -1.32
CA ASP A 102 7.24 -4.72 -2.33
C ASP A 102 7.10 -3.64 -3.39
N HIS A 103 6.96 -3.99 -4.66
CA HIS A 103 6.79 -2.99 -5.71
C HIS A 103 5.37 -3.07 -6.27
N TYR A 104 4.91 -1.95 -6.83
CA TYR A 104 3.77 -1.98 -7.72
C TYR A 104 4.21 -2.63 -9.04
N GLU A 105 3.36 -3.47 -9.60
CA GLU A 105 3.66 -4.27 -10.78
C GLU A 105 2.62 -4.04 -11.88
N TYR A 106 3.09 -4.08 -13.12
CA TYR A 106 2.27 -3.85 -14.30
C TYR A 106 2.66 -4.80 -15.42
N SER A 107 1.65 -5.48 -15.96
CA SER A 107 1.77 -6.34 -17.13
C SER A 107 0.70 -5.97 -18.15
N ALA A 108 1.12 -5.83 -19.40
CA ALA A 108 0.27 -5.44 -20.52
C ALA A 108 0.60 -6.29 -21.75
N ASN A 109 -0.38 -6.49 -22.62
CA ASN A 109 -0.12 -7.16 -23.89
C ASN A 109 0.64 -6.22 -24.86
N GLY A 110 1.25 -6.77 -25.90
CA GLY A 110 1.90 -5.96 -26.94
C GLY A 110 3.42 -5.97 -26.89
N SER A 111 4.04 -4.94 -27.46
CA SER A 111 5.49 -4.89 -27.65
C SER A 111 6.17 -4.27 -26.42
N ALA A 112 7.19 -4.95 -25.90
CA ALA A 112 7.97 -4.46 -24.77
C ALA A 112 8.66 -3.12 -25.09
N GLY A 113 8.76 -2.25 -24.08
CA GLY A 113 9.45 -0.96 -24.19
C GLY A 113 8.56 0.27 -23.98
N GLY A 114 7.34 0.10 -23.47
CA GLY A 114 6.46 1.20 -23.08
C GLY A 114 5.85 1.99 -24.24
N THR A 115 6.02 1.50 -25.46
CA THR A 115 5.35 2.06 -26.63
C THR A 115 3.86 1.73 -26.58
N ALA A 116 3.02 2.65 -27.06
CA ALA A 116 1.59 2.48 -27.21
C ALA A 116 1.25 1.30 -28.14
N SER A 117 1.05 0.13 -27.55
CA SER A 117 0.80 -1.12 -28.29
C SER A 117 -0.11 -2.09 -27.55
N ALA A 118 -0.36 -1.85 -26.27
CA ALA A 118 -1.23 -2.68 -25.45
C ALA A 118 -2.69 -2.28 -25.59
N THR A 119 -3.58 -3.27 -25.59
CA THR A 119 -5.04 -3.08 -25.48
C THR A 119 -5.57 -3.49 -24.11
N GLN A 120 -4.77 -4.24 -23.34
CA GLN A 120 -5.14 -4.78 -22.05
C GLN A 120 -3.94 -4.69 -21.10
N TYR A 121 -4.23 -4.37 -19.84
CA TYR A 121 -3.27 -4.40 -18.77
C TYR A 121 -3.90 -4.91 -17.47
N VAL A 122 -3.01 -5.39 -16.59
CA VAL A 122 -3.25 -5.66 -15.18
C VAL A 122 -2.17 -4.92 -14.39
N LEU A 123 -2.62 -4.25 -13.32
CA LEU A 123 -1.81 -3.46 -12.41
C LEU A 123 -2.12 -3.95 -11.00
N TRP A 124 -1.10 -4.32 -10.22
CA TRP A 124 -1.32 -4.86 -8.89
C TRP A 124 -0.30 -4.41 -7.85
N ALA A 125 -0.71 -4.57 -6.59
CA ALA A 125 0.12 -4.38 -5.41
C ALA A 125 -0.14 -5.51 -4.41
N ARG A 126 0.93 -5.99 -3.77
CA ARG A 126 0.82 -6.89 -2.63
C ARG A 126 0.33 -6.14 -1.39
N LEU A 127 -0.66 -6.71 -0.70
CA LEU A 127 -1.19 -6.18 0.56
C LEU A 127 -0.57 -6.92 1.76
N GLU A 128 -0.35 -6.23 2.89
CA GLU A 128 0.28 -6.85 4.07
C GLU A 128 -0.68 -7.79 4.77
N ARG A 129 -1.97 -7.49 4.68
CA ARG A 129 -3.01 -8.33 5.25
C ARG A 129 -3.23 -9.54 4.35
N THR A 130 -2.45 -10.57 4.60
CA THR A 130 -2.62 -11.88 3.98
C THR A 130 -3.63 -12.74 4.75
N PRO A 131 -4.48 -13.51 4.05
CA PRO A 131 -5.34 -14.50 4.67
C PRO A 131 -4.53 -15.70 5.17
N LEU A 132 -5.14 -16.50 6.05
CA LEU A 132 -4.53 -17.71 6.58
C LEU A 132 -4.27 -18.73 5.45
N GLY A 133 -3.18 -19.50 5.57
CA GLY A 133 -2.88 -20.61 4.64
C GLY A 133 -1.80 -20.32 3.59
N GLY A 134 -1.00 -19.26 3.76
CA GLY A 134 0.17 -18.99 2.90
C GLY A 134 -0.15 -18.28 1.59
N ASN A 135 -1.42 -18.01 1.30
CA ASN A 135 -1.82 -17.18 0.17
C ASN A 135 -1.49 -15.71 0.42
N VAL A 136 -1.17 -15.00 -0.66
CA VAL A 136 -0.94 -13.56 -0.67
C VAL A 136 -2.21 -12.86 -1.13
N ASN A 137 -2.43 -11.65 -0.60
CA ASN A 137 -3.56 -10.83 -0.99
C ASN A 137 -3.07 -9.71 -1.91
N TYR A 138 -3.56 -9.68 -3.15
CA TYR A 138 -3.18 -8.69 -4.14
C TYR A 138 -4.34 -7.75 -4.40
N TRP A 139 -4.08 -6.44 -4.37
CA TRP A 139 -5.01 -5.46 -4.93
C TRP A 139 -4.74 -5.33 -6.42
N VAL A 140 -5.71 -5.72 -7.24
CA VAL A 140 -5.60 -5.76 -8.70
C VAL A 140 -6.51 -4.71 -9.32
N THR A 141 -6.04 -4.08 -10.39
CA THR A 141 -6.81 -3.16 -11.24
C THR A 141 -6.52 -3.47 -12.70
N CYS A 142 -7.58 -3.54 -13.50
CA CYS A 142 -7.50 -3.92 -14.91
C CYS A 142 -7.89 -2.78 -15.84
N SER A 143 -7.41 -2.85 -17.09
CA SER A 143 -7.82 -2.00 -18.22
C SER A 143 -9.33 -1.86 -18.44
N VAL A 144 -10.12 -2.86 -18.05
CA VAL A 144 -11.59 -2.83 -18.13
C VAL A 144 -12.26 -2.02 -17.02
N GLY A 145 -11.48 -1.34 -16.17
CA GLY A 145 -11.97 -0.54 -15.05
C GLY A 145 -12.39 -1.35 -13.81
N ARG A 146 -12.19 -2.67 -13.82
CA ARG A 146 -12.43 -3.53 -12.65
C ARG A 146 -11.25 -3.43 -11.69
N SER A 147 -11.55 -3.33 -10.41
CA SER A 147 -10.57 -3.39 -9.32
C SER A 147 -11.11 -4.25 -8.18
N GLY A 148 -10.23 -4.96 -7.48
CA GLY A 148 -10.59 -5.76 -6.31
C GLY A 148 -9.40 -6.57 -5.80
N CYS A 149 -9.68 -7.45 -4.85
CA CYS A 149 -8.70 -8.37 -4.31
C CYS A 149 -8.68 -9.70 -5.06
N VAL A 150 -7.47 -10.26 -5.16
CA VAL A 150 -7.25 -11.66 -5.50
C VAL A 150 -6.42 -12.29 -4.39
N ILE A 151 -6.82 -13.49 -3.98
CA ILE A 151 -6.13 -14.28 -2.96
C ILE A 151 -5.59 -15.53 -3.65
N GLU A 152 -4.28 -15.56 -3.84
CA GLU A 152 -3.60 -16.62 -4.58
C GLU A 152 -2.17 -16.83 -4.05
N ALA A 153 -1.59 -17.98 -4.41
CA ALA A 153 -0.23 -18.34 -3.98
C ALA A 153 0.85 -17.68 -4.84
N ASP A 154 0.56 -17.46 -6.11
CA ASP A 154 1.46 -16.88 -7.10
C ASP A 154 0.95 -15.49 -7.51
N GLU A 155 1.85 -14.57 -7.85
CA GLU A 155 1.47 -13.24 -8.32
C GLU A 155 0.77 -13.29 -9.70
N PRO A 156 -0.08 -12.30 -10.01
CA PRO A 156 -0.58 -12.13 -11.37
C PRO A 156 0.60 -11.96 -12.35
N THR A 157 0.70 -12.78 -13.39
CA THR A 157 1.87 -12.77 -14.31
C THR A 157 1.50 -12.40 -15.74
N ASN A 158 0.27 -11.96 -15.99
CA ASN A 158 -0.19 -11.68 -17.34
C ASN A 158 -1.12 -10.46 -17.41
N SER A 159 -1.39 -10.03 -18.64
CA SER A 159 -2.23 -8.88 -18.97
C SER A 159 -3.73 -9.20 -19.01
N THR A 160 -4.13 -10.43 -18.65
CA THR A 160 -5.54 -10.83 -18.59
C THR A 160 -6.08 -10.56 -17.19
N CYS A 161 -7.14 -9.75 -17.13
CA CYS A 161 -7.80 -9.46 -15.86
C CYS A 161 -8.30 -10.75 -15.19
N PRO A 162 -8.05 -10.96 -13.89
CA PRO A 162 -8.59 -12.09 -13.15
C PRO A 162 -10.11 -12.22 -13.30
N ALA A 163 -10.60 -13.46 -13.42
CA ALA A 163 -12.03 -13.72 -13.63
C ALA A 163 -12.87 -13.20 -12.45
N THR A 164 -12.38 -13.44 -11.23
CA THR A 164 -13.00 -13.03 -9.97
C THR A 164 -12.14 -11.97 -9.29
N LEU A 165 -12.78 -10.87 -8.90
CA LEU A 165 -12.19 -9.80 -8.10
C LEU A 165 -13.15 -9.55 -6.93
N ASP A 166 -12.71 -9.87 -5.73
CA ASP A 166 -13.52 -9.78 -4.53
C ASP A 166 -13.33 -8.43 -3.83
N PRO A 167 -14.30 -7.96 -3.02
CA PRO A 167 -14.06 -6.83 -2.14
C PRO A 167 -13.03 -7.20 -1.06
N CYS A 168 -12.02 -6.35 -0.91
CA CYS A 168 -11.18 -6.28 0.28
C CYS A 168 -11.80 -5.29 1.28
#